data_AF-A0A7S2IU52-F1
#
_entry.id   AF-A0A7S2IU52-F1
#
_cell.length_a   1.000
_cell.length_b   1.000
_cell.length_c   1.000
_cell.angle_alpha   90.00
_cell.angle_beta   90.00
_cell.angle_gamma   90.00
#
_symmetry.space_group_name_H-M   'P 1'
#
loop_
_entity.id
_entity.type
_entity.pdbx_description
1 polymer ?
#
loop_
_entity_poly.entity_id
_entity_poly.type
_entity_poly.pdbx_seq_one_letter_code
_entity_poly.pdbx_strand_id
1 'polypeptide(L)'
;GGRVKRGAPPSRWDQGEFNRLARQKWDPRSTKGLSDPRLFWSYNKQLIGGVLPLSLFAGGHNHFVSQFAQRRGWKPYSVHTTYQYAAAAGKRHRLREGMLWVDPPRYYDPPEGLLSFKLEVPREMIYPPGGMDTLRHIRLITYQLKQVKSALAIAFTLGRKLVMPRITCGYDKAWYPLSSGFKGNGYKSKGVFPGAHHYILPIFDCPLDHFLEVGMLHPEVTIREYSLLDNPRTPRHVTASITNVELSTASASMASEIQRLRTNYPKSKVIHLTNLAKVDAVKDLLTSAQQSAFMSKFGYVRGSWCCAPTADAKNGQPQSASFSLVQGGGRRRFLG
;
A
#
# COMPACT_ATOMS: atom_id res chain seq x y z
N GLY A 1 -39.44 29.17 7.09
CA GLY A 1 -38.22 29.24 7.89
C GLY A 1 -37.97 27.92 8.59
N GLY A 2 -36.93 27.19 8.20
CA GLY A 2 -36.61 25.89 8.78
C GLY A 2 -36.08 26.03 10.20
N ARG A 3 -36.77 25.43 11.17
CA ARG A 3 -36.38 25.41 12.59
C ARG A 3 -35.07 24.61 12.71
N VAL A 4 -33.94 25.29 12.91
CA VAL A 4 -32.64 24.65 13.15
C VAL A 4 -32.77 23.81 14.42
N LYS A 5 -32.71 22.47 14.29
CA LYS A 5 -32.65 21.58 15.44
C LYS A 5 -31.28 21.69 16.10
N ARG A 6 -31.12 22.67 16.99
CA ARG A 6 -29.97 22.78 17.90
C ARG A 6 -30.17 21.77 19.02
N GLY A 7 -29.57 20.61 18.85
CA GLY A 7 -29.69 19.51 19.81
C GLY A 7 -29.08 18.22 19.26
N ALA A 8 -27.85 18.28 18.78
CA ALA A 8 -27.07 17.06 18.58
C ALA A 8 -26.36 16.75 19.91
N PRO A 9 -26.49 15.54 20.48
CA PRO A 9 -25.67 15.11 21.60
C PRO A 9 -24.18 15.25 21.24
N PRO A 10 -23.30 15.57 22.21
CA PRO A 10 -21.84 15.68 21.99
C PRO A 10 -21.19 14.43 21.36
N SER A 11 -21.88 13.29 21.36
CA SER A 11 -21.41 11.99 20.88
C SER A 11 -21.85 11.62 19.46
N ARG A 12 -22.62 12.45 18.74
CA ARG A 12 -23.06 12.12 17.37
C ARG A 12 -22.04 12.57 16.33
N TRP A 13 -21.49 11.60 15.60
CA TRP A 13 -20.66 11.81 14.43
C TRP A 13 -21.45 12.51 13.32
N ASP A 14 -20.90 13.63 12.80
CA ASP A 14 -21.50 14.50 11.79
C ASP A 14 -21.92 13.75 10.51
N GLN A 15 -21.07 12.86 10.01
CA GLN A 15 -21.36 12.02 8.86
C GLN A 15 -22.53 11.06 9.14
N GLY A 16 -22.64 10.56 10.38
CA GLY A 16 -23.74 9.70 10.81
C GLY A 16 -25.08 10.43 10.75
N GLU A 17 -25.11 11.66 11.29
CA GLU A 17 -26.33 12.49 11.29
C GLU A 17 -26.69 12.97 9.87
N PHE A 18 -25.69 13.38 9.07
CA PHE A 18 -25.90 13.71 7.66
C PHE A 18 -26.53 12.54 6.90
N ASN A 19 -25.95 11.34 7.02
CA ASN A 19 -26.48 10.14 6.38
C ASN A 19 -27.91 9.84 6.83
N ARG A 20 -28.20 10.00 8.13
CA ARG A 20 -29.55 9.79 8.69
C ARG A 20 -30.57 10.74 8.08
N LEU A 21 -30.23 12.02 7.93
CA LEU A 21 -31.10 13.04 7.34
C LEU A 21 -31.25 12.85 5.84
N ALA A 22 -30.14 12.68 5.11
CA ALA A 22 -30.14 12.50 3.67
C ALA A 22 -30.93 11.25 3.24
N ARG A 23 -30.92 10.18 4.05
CA ARG A 23 -31.64 8.94 3.74
C ARG A 23 -33.14 8.98 4.04
N GLN A 24 -33.69 10.06 4.60
CA GLN A 24 -35.13 10.18 4.85
C GLN A 24 -35.91 10.25 3.53
N LYS A 25 -36.81 9.28 3.32
CA LYS A 25 -37.54 9.05 2.06
C LYS A 25 -36.59 9.04 0.84
N TRP A 26 -35.41 8.46 1.02
CA TRP A 26 -34.45 8.30 -0.06
C TRP A 26 -34.92 7.21 -1.02
N ASP A 27 -35.15 7.60 -2.26
CA ASP A 27 -35.50 6.69 -3.35
C ASP A 27 -34.59 6.97 -4.55
N PRO A 28 -33.41 6.32 -4.62
CA PRO A 28 -32.46 6.54 -5.70
C PRO A 28 -32.94 6.03 -7.06
N ARG A 29 -34.07 5.32 -7.14
CA ARG A 29 -34.66 4.84 -8.40
C ARG A 29 -35.70 5.81 -8.95
N SER A 30 -36.25 6.69 -8.12
CA SER A 30 -37.25 7.67 -8.53
C SER A 30 -36.60 8.92 -9.11
N THR A 31 -36.38 8.91 -10.42
CA THR A 31 -35.82 10.02 -11.20
C THR A 31 -36.88 10.92 -11.85
N LYS A 32 -38.17 10.67 -11.55
CA LYS A 32 -39.29 11.42 -12.12
C LYS A 32 -39.14 12.92 -11.81
N GLY A 33 -39.14 13.74 -12.86
CA GLY A 33 -38.97 15.19 -12.77
C GLY A 33 -37.53 15.66 -12.59
N LEU A 34 -36.53 14.78 -12.73
CA LEU A 34 -35.12 15.14 -12.69
C LEU A 34 -34.51 15.06 -14.10
N SER A 35 -33.49 15.88 -14.34
CA SER A 35 -32.86 16.02 -15.67
C SER A 35 -31.87 14.90 -16.02
N ASP A 36 -31.48 14.06 -15.06
CA ASP A 36 -30.43 13.05 -15.25
C ASP A 36 -30.68 11.84 -14.33
N PRO A 37 -30.48 10.60 -14.81
CA PRO A 37 -30.69 9.38 -14.03
C PRO A 37 -29.75 9.21 -12.83
N ARG A 38 -28.68 9.99 -12.73
CA ARG A 38 -27.76 10.03 -11.59
C ARG A 38 -28.26 10.94 -10.46
N LEU A 39 -29.30 11.74 -10.72
CA LEU A 39 -29.94 12.57 -9.72
C LEU A 39 -31.02 11.79 -9.00
N PHE A 40 -31.21 12.09 -7.71
CA PHE A 40 -32.23 11.45 -6.91
C PHE A 40 -32.75 12.37 -5.81
N TRP A 41 -34.00 12.15 -5.40
CA TRP A 41 -34.60 12.87 -4.28
C TRP A 41 -34.08 12.36 -2.93
N SER A 42 -33.78 13.29 -2.04
CA SER A 42 -33.25 13.07 -0.69
C SER A 42 -33.93 14.00 0.33
N TYR A 43 -33.79 13.71 1.62
CA TYR A 43 -34.33 14.50 2.72
C TYR A 43 -35.80 14.91 2.50
N ASN A 44 -36.70 13.91 2.49
CA ASN A 44 -38.14 14.13 2.26
C ASN A 44 -38.47 14.84 0.94
N LYS A 45 -37.67 14.60 -0.12
CA LYS A 45 -37.78 15.25 -1.44
C LYS A 45 -37.56 16.77 -1.40
N GLN A 46 -36.87 17.29 -0.39
CA GLN A 46 -36.51 18.70 -0.30
C GLN A 46 -35.12 19.00 -0.87
N LEU A 47 -34.31 17.96 -1.11
CA LEU A 47 -32.98 18.07 -1.69
C LEU A 47 -32.84 17.10 -2.87
N ILE A 48 -32.13 17.55 -3.90
CA ILE A 48 -31.70 16.70 -5.01
C ILE A 48 -30.24 16.31 -4.74
N GLY A 49 -30.01 15.02 -4.57
CA GLY A 49 -28.66 14.44 -4.54
C GLY A 49 -28.24 14.01 -5.95
N GLY A 50 -26.94 13.86 -6.15
CA GLY A 50 -26.37 13.39 -7.41
C GLY A 50 -25.22 12.42 -7.19
N VAL A 51 -25.16 11.36 -8.01
CA VAL A 51 -24.02 10.44 -8.04
C VAL A 51 -22.95 10.97 -9.00
N LEU A 52 -21.78 11.27 -8.46
CA LEU A 52 -20.65 11.74 -9.25
C LEU A 52 -19.94 10.54 -9.93
N PRO A 53 -19.53 10.67 -11.21
CA PRO A 53 -18.89 9.57 -11.93
C PRO A 53 -17.50 9.28 -11.34
N LEU A 54 -17.22 8.00 -11.06
CA LEU A 54 -15.96 7.55 -10.45
C LEU A 54 -14.71 7.84 -11.31
N SER A 55 -14.89 8.04 -12.62
CA SER A 55 -13.82 8.45 -13.53
C SER A 55 -13.32 9.87 -13.29
N LEU A 56 -14.18 10.76 -12.79
CA LEU A 56 -13.84 12.16 -12.50
C LEU A 56 -13.71 12.41 -10.99
N PHE A 57 -14.51 11.75 -10.16
CA PHE A 57 -14.52 11.91 -8.71
C PHE A 57 -14.13 10.58 -8.06
N ALA A 58 -12.84 10.28 -8.12
CA ALA A 58 -12.32 8.98 -7.76
C ALA A 58 -12.25 8.81 -6.23
N GLY A 59 -12.79 7.70 -5.74
CA GLY A 59 -12.52 7.24 -4.37
C GLY A 59 -11.13 6.60 -4.26
N GLY A 60 -10.73 6.27 -3.02
CA GLY A 60 -9.38 5.79 -2.76
C GLY A 60 -9.08 4.44 -3.39
N HIS A 61 -10.02 3.50 -3.32
CA HIS A 61 -9.91 2.24 -4.05
C HIS A 61 -9.76 2.46 -5.57
N ASN A 62 -10.61 3.31 -6.15
CA ASN A 62 -10.64 3.52 -7.59
C ASN A 62 -9.38 4.19 -8.16
N HIS A 63 -8.84 5.16 -7.43
CA HIS A 63 -7.66 5.88 -7.88
C HIS A 63 -6.38 5.09 -7.65
N PHE A 64 -6.20 4.50 -6.47
CA PHE A 64 -4.91 3.95 -6.07
C PHE A 64 -4.79 2.43 -6.21
N VAL A 65 -5.90 1.69 -6.09
CA VAL A 65 -5.89 0.22 -6.12
C VAL A 65 -6.29 -0.28 -7.51
N SER A 66 -7.50 0.07 -7.95
CA SER A 66 -7.98 -0.34 -9.27
C SER A 66 -7.35 0.48 -10.40
N GLN A 67 -6.89 1.69 -10.10
CA GLN A 67 -6.30 2.66 -11.04
C GLN A 67 -7.19 2.87 -12.28
N PHE A 68 -8.51 2.86 -12.07
CA PHE A 68 -9.49 2.74 -13.14
C PHE A 68 -9.38 3.87 -14.17
N ALA A 69 -9.27 5.11 -13.71
CA ALA A 69 -9.14 6.26 -14.59
C ALA A 69 -7.78 6.25 -15.32
N GLN A 70 -6.70 5.93 -14.61
CA GLN A 70 -5.35 5.90 -15.16
C GLN A 70 -5.19 4.83 -16.24
N ARG A 71 -5.77 3.64 -16.03
CA ARG A 71 -5.81 2.55 -17.03
C ARG A 71 -6.56 2.93 -18.31
N ARG A 72 -7.41 3.97 -18.26
CA ARG A 72 -8.16 4.51 -19.40
C ARG A 72 -7.57 5.80 -19.96
N GLY A 73 -6.43 6.27 -19.43
CA GLY A 73 -5.83 7.55 -19.82
C GLY A 73 -6.63 8.76 -19.34
N TRP A 74 -7.52 8.60 -18.37
CA TRP A 74 -8.35 9.68 -17.83
C TRP A 74 -7.68 10.33 -16.63
N LYS A 75 -7.91 11.64 -16.49
CA LYS A 75 -7.46 12.43 -15.34
C LYS A 75 -8.67 12.74 -14.46
N PRO A 76 -8.77 12.15 -13.25
CA PRO A 76 -9.81 12.52 -12.31
C PRO A 76 -9.74 14.01 -11.98
N TYR A 77 -10.91 14.64 -11.84
CA TYR A 77 -11.07 16.00 -11.32
C TYR A 77 -10.76 16.07 -9.82
N SER A 78 -11.16 15.04 -9.05
CA SER A 78 -10.92 14.96 -7.62
C SER A 78 -10.60 13.53 -7.18
N VAL A 79 -9.78 13.41 -6.14
CA VAL A 79 -9.43 12.14 -5.49
C VAL A 79 -9.72 12.25 -4.01
N HIS A 80 -10.62 11.40 -3.51
CA HIS A 80 -10.96 11.30 -2.10
C HIS A 80 -10.30 10.06 -1.50
N THR A 81 -9.53 10.22 -0.43
CA THR A 81 -8.88 9.11 0.28
C THR A 81 -9.88 8.37 1.19
N THR A 82 -10.78 7.58 0.57
CA THR A 82 -11.64 6.57 1.21
C THR A 82 -11.13 5.15 1.05
N TYR A 83 -11.38 4.30 2.06
CA TYR A 83 -10.93 2.89 2.10
C TYR A 83 -9.40 2.71 2.21
N GLN A 84 -8.72 3.67 2.87
CA GLN A 84 -7.29 3.58 3.23
C GLN A 84 -7.12 3.18 4.70
N TYR A 85 -5.99 2.53 4.96
CA TYR A 85 -5.55 2.17 6.31
C TYR A 85 -4.59 3.23 6.87
N ALA A 86 -4.21 3.08 8.14
CA ALA A 86 -3.23 3.93 8.84
C ALA A 86 -3.59 5.44 8.95
N ALA A 87 -4.88 5.77 9.02
CA ALA A 87 -5.39 7.11 9.33
C ALA A 87 -4.73 8.22 8.47
N ALA A 88 -4.38 9.36 9.08
CA ALA A 88 -3.79 10.49 8.36
C ALA A 88 -2.44 10.17 7.70
N ALA A 89 -1.60 9.36 8.35
CA ALA A 89 -0.30 8.96 7.81
C ALA A 89 -0.45 8.11 6.54
N GLY A 90 -1.36 7.14 6.56
CA GLY A 90 -1.67 6.31 5.39
C GLY A 90 -2.30 7.11 4.25
N LYS A 91 -3.25 8.01 4.56
CA LYS A 91 -3.83 8.93 3.55
C LYS A 91 -2.76 9.80 2.87
N ARG A 92 -1.86 10.39 3.65
CA ARG A 92 -0.74 11.19 3.13
C ARG A 92 0.19 10.37 2.26
N HIS A 93 0.61 9.20 2.74
CA HIS A 93 1.47 8.31 1.95
C HIS A 93 0.79 7.87 0.66
N ARG A 94 -0.51 7.58 0.70
CA ARG A 94 -1.28 7.23 -0.49
C ARG A 94 -1.29 8.36 -1.53
N LEU A 95 -1.51 9.59 -1.09
CA LEU A 95 -1.44 10.76 -1.98
C LEU A 95 -0.04 10.96 -2.55
N ARG A 96 1.03 10.64 -1.79
CA ARG A 96 2.40 10.63 -2.31
C ARG A 96 2.61 9.55 -3.37
N GLU A 97 2.15 8.32 -3.14
CA GLU A 97 2.20 7.23 -4.13
C GLU A 97 1.56 7.64 -5.47
N GLY A 98 0.42 8.34 -5.42
CA GLY A 98 -0.24 8.91 -6.62
C GLY A 98 0.35 10.23 -7.13
N MET A 99 1.45 10.73 -6.55
CA MET A 99 2.08 12.04 -6.85
C MET A 99 1.16 13.27 -6.67
N LEU A 100 0.09 13.12 -5.89
CA LEU A 100 -0.93 14.14 -5.62
C LEU A 100 -0.60 14.99 -4.39
N TRP A 101 0.25 14.49 -3.48
CA TRP A 101 0.73 15.27 -2.34
C TRP A 101 1.97 16.08 -2.73
N VAL A 102 2.01 17.34 -2.31
CA VAL A 102 3.17 18.22 -2.51
C VAL A 102 3.91 18.36 -1.20
N ASP A 103 5.16 17.92 -1.19
CA ASP A 103 6.07 18.10 -0.07
C ASP A 103 7.09 19.23 -0.34
N PRO A 104 7.77 19.75 0.69
CA PRO A 104 8.89 20.66 0.51
C PRO A 104 10.04 20.03 -0.29
N PRO A 105 10.88 20.81 -0.99
CA PRO A 105 11.98 20.29 -1.83
C PRO A 105 12.90 19.26 -1.13
N ARG A 106 13.21 19.46 0.16
CA ARG A 106 14.01 18.54 0.98
C ARG A 106 13.45 17.11 1.08
N TYR A 107 12.16 16.93 0.79
CA TYR A 107 11.54 15.61 0.78
C TYR A 107 12.05 14.77 -0.41
N TYR A 108 12.17 15.42 -1.57
CA TYR A 108 12.59 14.81 -2.84
C TYR A 108 14.11 14.71 -2.99
N ASP A 109 14.88 15.61 -2.37
CA ASP A 109 16.35 15.54 -2.25
C ASP A 109 16.77 15.54 -0.77
N PRO A 110 16.63 14.40 -0.06
CA PRO A 110 17.09 14.32 1.32
C PRO A 110 18.61 14.39 1.39
N PRO A 111 19.20 15.14 2.35
CA PRO A 111 20.65 15.27 2.48
C PRO A 111 21.35 13.93 2.75
N GLU A 112 20.65 13.00 3.41
CA GLU A 112 21.17 11.66 3.71
C GLU A 112 21.23 10.76 2.46
N GLY A 113 20.58 11.18 1.37
CA GLY A 113 20.47 10.40 0.14
C GLY A 113 19.42 9.29 0.19
N LEU A 114 19.24 8.66 -0.96
CA LEU A 114 18.24 7.64 -1.23
C LEU A 114 18.92 6.30 -1.52
N LEU A 115 18.24 5.22 -1.14
CA LEU A 115 18.51 3.87 -1.59
C LEU A 115 17.27 3.35 -2.31
N SER A 116 17.43 2.83 -3.51
CA SER A 116 16.39 2.13 -4.27
C SER A 116 16.92 0.75 -4.68
N PHE A 117 16.04 -0.11 -5.15
CA PHE A 117 16.46 -1.42 -5.64
C PHE A 117 15.51 -1.95 -6.70
N LYS A 118 16.04 -2.80 -7.56
CA LYS A 118 15.26 -3.61 -8.48
C LYS A 118 14.63 -4.76 -7.71
N LEU A 119 13.31 -4.70 -7.58
CA LEU A 119 12.53 -5.82 -7.07
C LEU A 119 12.41 -6.88 -8.18
N GLU A 120 12.93 -8.08 -7.94
CA GLU A 120 12.74 -9.20 -8.85
C GLU A 120 11.56 -10.03 -8.37
N VAL A 121 10.71 -10.50 -9.28
CA VAL A 121 9.60 -11.40 -8.98
C VAL A 121 9.44 -12.36 -10.16
N PRO A 122 9.54 -13.68 -9.95
CA PRO A 122 9.29 -14.65 -11.02
C PRO A 122 7.87 -14.50 -11.58
N ARG A 123 7.74 -14.58 -12.91
CA ARG A 123 6.46 -14.38 -13.61
C ARG A 123 5.38 -15.35 -13.11
N GLU A 124 5.78 -16.56 -12.76
CA GLU A 124 4.94 -17.65 -12.27
C GLU A 124 4.40 -17.37 -10.86
N MET A 125 5.01 -16.47 -10.09
CA MET A 125 4.45 -16.01 -8.82
C MET A 125 3.34 -14.97 -9.02
N ILE A 126 3.41 -14.19 -10.11
CA ILE A 126 2.38 -13.21 -10.48
C ILE A 126 1.22 -13.91 -11.21
N TYR A 127 1.56 -14.85 -12.10
CA TYR A 127 0.63 -15.63 -12.92
C TYR A 127 0.79 -17.13 -12.66
N PRO A 128 0.42 -17.61 -11.46
CA PRO A 128 0.57 -19.02 -11.13
C PRO A 128 -0.31 -19.92 -11.98
N PRO A 129 0.18 -21.10 -12.42
CA PRO A 129 -0.66 -22.13 -13.02
C PRO A 129 -1.82 -22.50 -12.08
N GLY A 130 -3.03 -22.54 -12.63
CA GLY A 130 -4.27 -22.75 -11.87
C GLY A 130 -4.87 -21.48 -11.27
N GLY A 131 -4.27 -20.31 -11.49
CA GLY A 131 -4.78 -19.02 -11.03
C GLY A 131 -4.29 -18.62 -9.63
N MET A 132 -4.52 -17.35 -9.28
CA MET A 132 -4.15 -16.80 -7.98
C MET A 132 -5.12 -17.29 -6.89
N ASP A 133 -4.58 -17.81 -5.80
CA ASP A 133 -5.30 -18.14 -4.58
C ASP A 133 -4.64 -17.50 -3.35
N THR A 134 -5.24 -17.65 -2.17
CA THR A 134 -4.73 -17.07 -0.92
C THR A 134 -3.28 -17.49 -0.62
N LEU A 135 -2.93 -18.77 -0.80
CA LEU A 135 -1.60 -19.27 -0.46
C LEU A 135 -0.55 -18.71 -1.42
N ARG A 136 -0.86 -18.66 -2.72
CA ARG A 136 -0.02 -18.08 -3.76
C ARG A 136 0.13 -16.57 -3.58
N HIS A 137 -0.92 -15.86 -3.16
CA HIS A 137 -0.85 -14.45 -2.79
C HIS A 137 0.13 -14.21 -1.62
N ILE A 138 0.00 -14.98 -0.53
CA ILE A 138 0.89 -14.86 0.63
C ILE A 138 2.34 -15.16 0.23
N ARG A 139 2.57 -16.18 -0.61
CA ARG A 139 3.91 -16.51 -1.15
C ARG A 139 4.48 -15.36 -1.98
N LEU A 140 3.68 -14.78 -2.89
CA LEU A 140 4.06 -13.65 -3.74
C LEU A 140 4.48 -12.43 -2.90
N ILE A 141 3.68 -12.01 -1.92
CA ILE A 141 4.04 -10.85 -1.10
C ILE A 141 5.23 -11.17 -0.20
N THR A 142 5.26 -12.35 0.43
CA THR A 142 6.39 -12.75 1.28
C THR A 142 7.71 -12.75 0.51
N TYR A 143 7.71 -13.21 -0.75
CA TYR A 143 8.89 -13.18 -1.61
C TYR A 143 9.40 -11.75 -1.83
N GLN A 144 8.50 -10.82 -2.14
CA GLN A 144 8.85 -9.41 -2.32
C GLN A 144 9.31 -8.74 -1.02
N LEU A 145 8.64 -9.05 0.10
CA LEU A 145 8.97 -8.49 1.41
C LEU A 145 10.34 -8.91 1.94
N LYS A 146 10.84 -10.09 1.57
CA LYS A 146 12.23 -10.49 1.89
C LYS A 146 13.23 -9.52 1.29
N GLN A 147 13.02 -9.08 0.05
CA GLN A 147 13.87 -8.09 -0.61
C GLN A 147 13.70 -6.71 0.03
N VAL A 148 12.46 -6.29 0.33
CA VAL A 148 12.20 -5.04 1.07
C VAL A 148 12.91 -5.02 2.42
N LYS A 149 12.89 -6.14 3.16
CA LYS A 149 13.60 -6.30 4.45
C LYS A 149 15.11 -6.10 4.26
N SER A 150 15.72 -6.75 3.27
CA SER A 150 17.14 -6.57 2.94
C SER A 150 17.47 -5.13 2.57
N ALA A 151 16.65 -4.49 1.72
CA ALA A 151 16.86 -3.10 1.30
C ALA A 151 16.74 -2.12 2.47
N LEU A 152 15.75 -2.32 3.34
CA LEU A 152 15.54 -1.51 4.53
C LEU A 152 16.71 -1.62 5.50
N ALA A 153 17.27 -2.81 5.67
CA ALA A 153 18.45 -3.04 6.49
C ALA A 153 19.68 -2.31 5.94
N ILE A 154 19.93 -2.38 4.63
CA ILE A 154 21.04 -1.65 3.99
C ILE A 154 20.82 -0.14 4.08
N ALA A 155 19.62 0.35 3.74
CA ALA A 155 19.29 1.78 3.81
C ALA A 155 19.49 2.33 5.23
N PHE A 156 18.96 1.64 6.23
CA PHE A 156 19.14 1.99 7.64
C PHE A 156 20.61 2.02 8.04
N THR A 157 21.36 0.97 7.72
CA THR A 157 22.78 0.88 8.05
C THR A 157 23.60 1.95 7.32
N LEU A 158 23.22 2.38 6.12
CA LEU A 158 23.89 3.47 5.39
C LEU A 158 23.42 4.87 5.82
N GLY A 159 22.36 4.98 6.61
CA GLY A 159 21.71 6.25 6.95
C GLY A 159 20.89 6.86 5.81
N ARG A 160 20.57 6.10 4.75
CA ARG A 160 19.81 6.56 3.57
C ARG A 160 18.32 6.30 3.75
N LYS A 161 17.47 7.06 3.05
CA LYS A 161 16.02 6.79 3.00
C LYS A 161 15.73 5.75 1.92
N LEU A 162 14.91 4.74 2.24
CA LEU A 162 14.55 3.70 1.28
C LEU A 162 13.40 4.18 0.38
N VAL A 163 13.62 4.22 -0.92
CA VAL A 163 12.54 4.27 -1.91
C VAL A 163 11.93 2.87 -2.00
N MET A 164 10.67 2.74 -1.60
CA MET A 164 9.94 1.47 -1.66
C MET A 164 9.84 1.00 -3.12
N PRO A 165 9.88 -0.31 -3.41
CA PRO A 165 9.68 -0.79 -4.77
C PRO A 165 8.19 -0.78 -5.14
N ARG A 166 7.91 -0.92 -6.44
CA ARG A 166 6.57 -1.26 -6.93
C ARG A 166 6.25 -2.71 -6.57
N ILE A 167 5.34 -2.92 -5.64
CA ILE A 167 4.93 -4.26 -5.15
C ILE A 167 3.70 -4.72 -5.90
N THR A 168 3.71 -5.98 -6.35
CA THR A 168 2.53 -6.60 -6.96
C THR A 168 1.71 -7.39 -5.95
N CYS A 169 0.42 -7.10 -5.87
CA CYS A 169 -0.54 -7.85 -5.06
C CYS A 169 -1.44 -8.75 -5.90
N GLY A 170 -1.50 -10.02 -5.51
CA GLY A 170 -2.47 -10.99 -6.07
C GLY A 170 -3.91 -10.79 -5.59
N TYR A 171 -4.11 -10.18 -4.42
CA TYR A 171 -5.40 -9.91 -3.77
C TYR A 171 -5.41 -8.45 -3.30
N ASP A 172 -6.61 -7.89 -3.21
CA ASP A 172 -6.91 -6.58 -2.64
C ASP A 172 -6.91 -6.63 -1.10
N LYS A 173 -6.99 -5.50 -0.39
CA LYS A 173 -7.11 -5.45 1.08
C LYS A 173 -8.43 -4.82 1.50
N ALA A 174 -9.20 -5.53 2.32
CA ALA A 174 -10.43 -5.03 2.93
C ALA A 174 -10.51 -5.33 4.43
N TRP A 175 -11.37 -4.60 5.15
CA TRP A 175 -11.68 -4.82 6.57
C TRP A 175 -12.62 -6.00 6.80
N TYR A 176 -12.97 -6.70 5.71
CA TYR A 176 -13.71 -7.94 5.71
C TYR A 176 -13.02 -8.93 4.77
N PRO A 177 -13.32 -10.23 4.91
CA PRO A 177 -12.65 -11.27 4.15
C PRO A 177 -12.98 -11.22 2.66
N LEU A 178 -11.95 -11.26 1.81
CA LEU A 178 -12.09 -11.27 0.34
C LEU A 178 -11.88 -12.67 -0.27
N SER A 179 -11.38 -13.63 0.51
CA SER A 179 -11.13 -15.02 0.11
C SER A 179 -12.36 -15.93 0.26
N SER A 180 -13.30 -15.54 1.11
CA SER A 180 -14.50 -16.27 1.49
C SER A 180 -15.67 -15.38 1.10
N GLY A 181 -16.40 -15.75 0.04
CA GLY A 181 -17.53 -14.98 -0.46
C GLY A 181 -18.38 -14.42 0.68
N PHE A 182 -18.38 -13.10 0.83
CA PHE A 182 -19.21 -12.41 1.81
C PHE A 182 -20.67 -12.75 1.50
N LYS A 183 -21.27 -13.63 2.32
CA LYS A 183 -22.62 -14.18 2.09
C LYS A 183 -23.75 -13.16 2.28
N GLY A 184 -23.45 -11.92 2.69
CA GLY A 184 -24.48 -10.91 2.96
C GLY A 184 -25.26 -10.47 1.73
N ASN A 185 -24.66 -10.52 0.52
CA ASN A 185 -25.25 -9.92 -0.69
C ASN A 185 -25.21 -10.84 -1.92
N GLY A 186 -24.93 -12.14 -1.76
CA GLY A 186 -24.93 -13.12 -2.87
C GLY A 186 -23.71 -13.11 -3.81
N TYR A 187 -22.73 -12.21 -3.63
CA TYR A 187 -21.52 -12.16 -4.46
C TYR A 187 -20.34 -12.90 -3.81
N LYS A 188 -19.78 -13.89 -4.52
CA LYS A 188 -18.50 -14.52 -4.17
C LYS A 188 -17.35 -13.56 -4.52
N SER A 189 -16.79 -12.85 -3.55
CA SER A 189 -15.54 -12.10 -3.75
C SER A 189 -14.42 -13.07 -4.18
N LYS A 190 -13.69 -12.68 -5.23
CA LYS A 190 -12.53 -13.41 -5.79
C LYS A 190 -11.24 -12.68 -5.43
N GLY A 191 -11.04 -12.37 -4.15
CA GLY A 191 -9.87 -11.64 -3.68
C GLY A 191 -9.87 -10.13 -3.95
N VAL A 192 -11.02 -9.55 -4.32
CA VAL A 192 -11.16 -8.11 -4.62
C VAL A 192 -12.52 -7.57 -4.20
N PHE A 193 -12.64 -6.24 -4.09
CA PHE A 193 -13.93 -5.59 -3.86
C PHE A 193 -14.98 -5.97 -4.93
N PRO A 194 -16.27 -6.12 -4.54
CA PRO A 194 -17.37 -6.32 -5.49
C PRO A 194 -17.35 -5.30 -6.63
N GLY A 195 -17.48 -5.78 -7.87
CA GLY A 195 -17.43 -4.96 -9.09
C GLY A 195 -16.05 -4.75 -9.70
N ALA A 196 -14.96 -5.13 -9.00
CA ALA A 196 -13.59 -4.99 -9.51
C ALA A 196 -13.00 -6.28 -10.13
N HIS A 197 -13.78 -7.37 -10.15
CA HIS A 197 -13.33 -8.75 -10.40
C HIS A 197 -12.61 -9.00 -11.73
N HIS A 198 -12.92 -8.20 -12.76
CA HIS A 198 -12.50 -8.52 -14.12
C HIS A 198 -11.27 -7.75 -14.59
N TYR A 199 -10.76 -6.80 -13.82
CA TYR A 199 -9.76 -5.86 -14.36
C TYR A 199 -8.65 -5.41 -13.41
N ILE A 200 -8.76 -5.63 -12.09
CA ILE A 200 -7.77 -5.09 -11.15
C ILE A 200 -6.63 -6.05 -10.81
N LEU A 201 -6.83 -7.36 -10.97
CA LEU A 201 -5.82 -8.36 -10.63
C LEU A 201 -4.94 -8.70 -11.84
N PRO A 202 -3.61 -8.85 -11.65
CA PRO A 202 -2.86 -8.47 -10.45
C PRO A 202 -2.76 -6.94 -10.28
N ILE A 203 -2.66 -6.49 -9.04
CA ILE A 203 -2.48 -5.07 -8.70
C ILE A 203 -0.98 -4.78 -8.74
N PHE A 204 -0.49 -4.16 -9.82
CA PHE A 204 0.96 -3.98 -10.05
C PHE A 204 1.64 -2.91 -9.20
N ASP A 205 0.94 -1.81 -8.87
CA ASP A 205 1.41 -0.80 -7.92
C ASP A 205 0.56 -0.88 -6.66
N CYS A 206 0.72 -2.00 -5.95
CA CYS A 206 -0.03 -2.25 -4.74
C CYS A 206 0.35 -1.19 -3.69
N PRO A 207 -0.63 -0.44 -3.14
CA PRO A 207 -0.33 0.59 -2.16
C PRO A 207 0.31 0.02 -0.90
N LEU A 208 1.24 0.75 -0.28
CA LEU A 208 2.00 0.28 0.88
C LEU A 208 1.12 -0.29 2.00
N ASP A 209 -0.01 0.36 2.25
CA ASP A 209 -0.94 -0.01 3.31
C ASP A 209 -1.71 -1.32 3.03
N HIS A 210 -1.57 -1.91 1.85
CA HIS A 210 -2.09 -3.23 1.52
C HIS A 210 -1.25 -4.37 2.10
N PHE A 211 0.03 -4.12 2.40
CA PHE A 211 0.92 -5.15 2.88
C PHE A 211 1.72 -4.74 4.13
N LEU A 212 1.90 -3.46 4.44
CA LEU A 212 2.56 -3.01 5.68
C LEU A 212 1.77 -1.91 6.38
N GLU A 213 1.88 -1.86 7.71
CA GLU A 213 1.31 -0.76 8.50
C GLU A 213 2.19 0.48 8.33
N VAL A 214 1.75 1.41 7.47
CA VAL A 214 2.50 2.61 7.04
C VAL A 214 3.07 3.40 8.22
N GLY A 215 2.29 3.58 9.30
CA GLY A 215 2.71 4.34 10.47
C GLY A 215 3.96 3.79 11.15
N MET A 216 4.14 2.47 11.14
CA MET A 216 5.28 1.78 11.77
C MET A 216 6.58 1.97 10.99
N LEU A 217 6.53 2.41 9.74
CA LEU A 217 7.71 2.69 8.93
C LEU A 217 8.20 4.13 9.09
N HIS A 218 7.46 5.01 9.77
CA HIS A 218 7.77 6.43 9.88
C HIS A 218 8.10 7.07 8.51
N PRO A 219 7.12 7.17 7.59
CA PRO A 219 7.33 7.46 6.17
C PRO A 219 7.90 8.84 5.84
N GLU A 220 8.05 9.72 6.82
CA GLU A 220 8.70 11.01 6.63
C GLU A 220 10.23 10.91 6.79
N VAL A 221 10.69 9.99 7.64
CA VAL A 221 12.11 9.87 8.03
C VAL A 221 12.79 8.65 7.43
N THR A 222 12.09 7.53 7.27
CA THR A 222 12.72 6.25 6.89
C THR A 222 12.58 5.94 5.40
N ILE A 223 11.40 6.16 4.84
CA ILE A 223 11.05 5.66 3.50
C ILE A 223 10.54 6.76 2.58
N ARG A 224 10.44 6.43 1.30
CA ARG A 224 9.77 7.17 0.23
C ARG A 224 8.91 6.20 -0.57
N GLU A 225 7.83 6.72 -1.13
CA GLU A 225 6.92 5.98 -2.02
C GLU A 225 7.62 5.48 -3.28
N TYR A 226 7.07 4.44 -3.90
CA TYR A 226 7.62 3.84 -5.11
C TYR A 226 7.68 4.78 -6.31
N SER A 227 6.84 5.82 -6.31
CA SER A 227 6.73 6.79 -7.39
C SER A 227 7.67 7.98 -7.21
N LEU A 228 8.46 8.06 -6.14
CA LEU A 228 9.31 9.22 -5.87
C LEU A 228 10.22 9.56 -7.05
N LEU A 229 10.96 8.58 -7.58
CA LEU A 229 11.93 8.82 -8.64
C LEU A 229 11.28 9.14 -10.00
N ASP A 230 10.00 8.77 -10.17
CA ASP A 230 9.20 9.12 -11.34
C ASP A 230 8.44 10.44 -11.16
N ASN A 231 8.44 11.01 -9.95
CA ASN A 231 7.71 12.22 -9.62
C ASN A 231 8.38 13.42 -10.32
N PRO A 232 7.66 14.21 -11.13
CA PRO A 232 8.22 15.39 -11.80
C PRO A 232 8.80 16.44 -10.85
N ARG A 233 8.44 16.39 -9.56
CA ARG A 233 8.97 17.26 -8.51
C ARG A 233 10.32 16.79 -7.96
N THR A 234 10.72 15.55 -8.25
CA THR A 234 12.05 15.06 -7.90
C THR A 234 13.08 15.73 -8.79
N PRO A 235 14.04 16.49 -8.23
CA PRO A 235 14.98 17.26 -9.02
C PRO A 235 15.80 16.38 -9.98
N ARG A 236 16.06 16.90 -11.19
CA ARG A 236 16.82 16.18 -12.22
C ARG A 236 18.21 15.75 -11.74
N HIS A 237 18.87 16.52 -10.89
CA HIS A 237 20.18 16.14 -10.35
C HIS A 237 20.12 14.94 -9.41
N VAL A 238 18.95 14.64 -8.81
CA VAL A 238 18.74 13.42 -8.01
C VAL A 238 18.57 12.22 -8.94
N THR A 239 17.66 12.32 -9.92
CA THR A 239 17.39 11.21 -10.86
C THR A 239 18.57 10.93 -11.80
N ALA A 240 19.32 11.95 -12.20
CA ALA A 240 20.56 11.78 -12.98
C ALA A 240 21.72 11.17 -12.18
N SER A 241 21.65 11.14 -10.85
CA SER A 241 22.69 10.58 -9.99
C SER A 241 22.51 9.08 -9.69
N ILE A 242 21.49 8.42 -10.26
CA ILE A 242 21.22 7.01 -10.00
C ILE A 242 22.43 6.18 -10.38
N THR A 243 23.03 5.55 -9.37
CA THR A 243 24.19 4.67 -9.53
C THR A 243 23.74 3.23 -9.36
N ASN A 244 23.82 2.43 -10.43
CA ASN A 244 23.51 1.00 -10.38
C ASN A 244 24.65 0.24 -9.69
N VAL A 245 24.32 -0.56 -8.68
CA VAL A 245 25.29 -1.28 -7.87
C VAL A 245 24.83 -2.73 -7.68
N GLU A 246 25.71 -3.66 -8.05
CA GLU A 246 25.58 -5.06 -7.68
C GLU A 246 26.21 -5.29 -6.30
N LEU A 247 25.49 -6.01 -5.45
CA LEU A 247 26.00 -6.48 -4.17
C LEU A 247 26.91 -7.67 -4.38
N SER A 248 28.00 -7.73 -3.62
CA SER A 248 28.87 -8.90 -3.64
C SER A 248 28.17 -10.12 -3.01
N THR A 249 28.23 -11.26 -3.70
CA THR A 249 27.63 -12.54 -3.23
C THR A 249 28.66 -13.55 -2.72
N ALA A 250 29.95 -13.21 -2.74
CA ALA A 250 31.00 -14.05 -2.17
C ALA A 250 31.14 -13.78 -0.66
N SER A 251 31.19 -14.83 0.15
CA SER A 251 31.19 -14.71 1.62
C SER A 251 32.32 -13.84 2.17
N ALA A 252 33.51 -13.89 1.54
CA ALA A 252 34.68 -13.11 1.95
C ALA A 252 34.50 -11.59 1.76
N SER A 253 33.72 -11.14 0.78
CA SER A 253 33.51 -9.71 0.48
C SER A 253 32.26 -9.13 1.14
N MET A 254 31.28 -9.98 1.47
CA MET A 254 30.01 -9.59 2.11
C MET A 254 30.19 -8.82 3.43
N ALA A 255 31.17 -9.21 4.26
CA ALA A 255 31.47 -8.53 5.53
C ALA A 255 31.96 -7.08 5.35
N SER A 256 32.53 -6.75 4.18
CA SER A 256 33.04 -5.41 3.85
C SER A 256 32.06 -4.58 3.00
N GLU A 257 30.94 -5.18 2.60
CA GLU A 257 30.10 -4.63 1.55
C GLU A 257 29.44 -3.31 1.93
N ILE A 258 28.95 -3.21 3.17
CA ILE A 258 28.42 -1.95 3.71
C ILE A 258 29.48 -0.84 3.69
N GLN A 259 30.74 -1.18 4.01
CA GLN A 259 31.84 -0.21 3.99
C GLN A 259 32.16 0.21 2.55
N ARG A 260 32.19 -0.75 1.60
CA ARG A 260 32.36 -0.46 0.17
C ARG A 260 31.29 0.51 -0.33
N LEU A 261 30.02 0.28 0.03
CA LEU A 261 28.92 1.16 -0.37
C LEU A 261 29.09 2.58 0.18
N ARG A 262 29.59 2.74 1.42
CA ARG A 262 29.87 4.04 2.03
C ARG A 262 31.02 4.76 1.35
N THR A 263 32.11 4.06 1.08
CA THR A 263 33.36 4.66 0.58
C THR A 263 33.31 4.93 -0.93
N ASN A 264 32.68 4.05 -1.72
CA ASN A 264 32.71 4.17 -3.18
C ASN A 264 31.59 5.07 -3.73
N TYR A 265 30.50 5.26 -2.98
CA TYR A 265 29.35 6.05 -3.42
C TYR A 265 28.94 7.18 -2.45
N PRO A 266 29.89 7.98 -1.89
CA PRO A 266 29.56 9.02 -0.91
C PRO A 266 28.80 10.19 -1.54
N LYS A 267 29.02 10.46 -2.84
CA LYS A 267 28.40 11.57 -3.58
C LYS A 267 27.11 11.18 -4.31
N SER A 268 26.82 9.88 -4.45
CA SER A 268 25.60 9.42 -5.13
C SER A 268 24.38 9.80 -4.29
N LYS A 269 23.46 10.59 -4.87
CA LYS A 269 22.15 10.89 -4.27
C LYS A 269 21.28 9.64 -4.23
N VAL A 270 21.38 8.77 -5.23
CA VAL A 270 20.63 7.50 -5.29
C VAL A 270 21.57 6.33 -5.55
N ILE A 271 21.63 5.40 -4.60
CA ILE A 271 22.22 4.06 -4.82
C ILE A 271 21.08 3.14 -5.25
N HIS A 272 21.22 2.46 -6.40
CA HIS A 272 20.24 1.52 -6.93
C HIS A 272 20.80 0.10 -6.95
N LEU A 273 20.27 -0.78 -6.09
CA LEU A 273 20.72 -2.17 -5.97
C LEU A 273 20.05 -3.06 -7.04
N THR A 274 20.82 -3.82 -7.80
CA THR A 274 20.31 -4.56 -8.98
C THR A 274 20.11 -6.06 -8.78
N ASN A 275 20.66 -6.68 -7.72
CA ASN A 275 20.68 -8.13 -7.52
C ASN A 275 20.19 -8.58 -6.12
N LEU A 276 19.35 -7.78 -5.47
CA LEU A 276 18.98 -7.98 -4.06
C LEU A 276 18.21 -9.28 -3.79
N ALA A 277 17.53 -9.85 -4.80
CA ALA A 277 16.79 -11.11 -4.67
C ALA A 277 17.66 -12.30 -4.23
N LYS A 278 18.99 -12.21 -4.42
CA LYS A 278 19.96 -13.26 -4.08
C LYS A 278 20.62 -13.07 -2.72
N VAL A 279 20.26 -12.02 -1.95
CA VAL A 279 20.96 -11.61 -0.74
C VAL A 279 19.99 -11.41 0.44
N ASP A 280 20.22 -12.10 1.56
CA ASP A 280 19.56 -11.77 2.84
C ASP A 280 20.46 -10.81 3.61
N ALA A 281 20.35 -9.52 3.31
CA ALA A 281 21.32 -8.53 3.81
C ALA A 281 21.43 -8.50 5.34
N VAL A 282 20.33 -8.77 6.04
CA VAL A 282 20.32 -8.80 7.51
C VAL A 282 21.27 -9.89 8.03
N LYS A 283 21.25 -11.07 7.40
CA LYS A 283 22.10 -12.19 7.79
C LYS A 283 23.50 -12.09 7.21
N ASP A 284 23.59 -11.70 5.94
CA ASP A 284 24.79 -11.89 5.14
C ASP A 284 25.71 -10.66 5.15
N LEU A 285 25.17 -9.44 5.32
CA LEU A 285 25.93 -8.19 5.18
C LEU A 285 26.09 -7.39 6.49
N LEU A 286 25.17 -7.56 7.44
CA LEU A 286 25.16 -6.76 8.66
C LEU A 286 25.97 -7.45 9.78
N THR A 287 26.76 -6.67 10.52
CA THR A 287 27.40 -7.14 11.76
C THR A 287 26.37 -7.39 12.86
N SER A 288 26.71 -8.17 13.89
CA SER A 288 25.80 -8.44 15.01
C SER A 288 25.25 -7.18 15.67
N ALA A 289 26.08 -6.12 15.81
CA ALA A 289 25.65 -4.83 16.34
C ALA A 289 24.63 -4.14 15.41
N GLN A 290 24.87 -4.16 14.09
CA GLN A 290 23.95 -3.60 13.10
C GLN A 290 22.64 -4.37 13.04
N GLN A 291 22.69 -5.71 13.13
CA GLN A 291 21.51 -6.55 13.22
C GLN A 291 20.68 -6.19 14.46
N SER A 292 21.30 -6.11 15.64
CA SER A 292 20.60 -5.71 16.87
C SER A 292 19.97 -4.32 16.77
N ALA A 293 20.68 -3.33 16.20
CA ALA A 293 20.15 -1.99 16.00
C ALA A 293 18.96 -1.99 15.02
N PHE A 294 19.06 -2.75 13.92
CA PHE A 294 17.98 -2.90 12.94
C PHE A 294 16.75 -3.58 13.56
N MET A 295 16.96 -4.66 14.32
CA MET A 295 15.89 -5.38 15.03
C MET A 295 15.24 -4.50 16.09
N SER A 296 16.01 -3.69 16.81
CA SER A 296 15.48 -2.74 17.78
C SER A 296 14.58 -1.69 17.10
N LYS A 297 15.01 -1.15 15.95
CA LYS A 297 14.27 -0.11 15.24
C LYS A 297 13.07 -0.61 14.44
N PHE A 298 13.13 -1.80 13.86
CA PHE A 298 12.10 -2.28 12.92
C PHE A 298 11.47 -3.62 13.33
N GLY A 299 11.86 -4.19 14.45
CA GLY A 299 11.32 -5.46 14.95
C GLY A 299 9.83 -5.43 15.25
N TYR A 300 9.23 -4.25 15.39
CA TYR A 300 7.79 -4.04 15.57
C TYR A 300 7.04 -3.78 14.26
N VAL A 301 7.70 -3.63 13.11
CA VAL A 301 7.00 -3.40 11.84
C VAL A 301 6.15 -4.62 11.50
N ARG A 302 4.85 -4.38 11.28
CA ARG A 302 3.85 -5.41 10.98
C ARG A 302 3.11 -5.12 9.67
N GLY A 303 2.51 -6.17 9.14
CA GLY A 303 1.52 -6.11 8.08
C GLY A 303 0.35 -7.04 8.40
N SER A 304 -0.69 -6.97 7.57
CA SER A 304 -1.86 -7.82 7.70
C SER A 304 -2.42 -8.24 6.34
N TRP A 305 -2.81 -9.51 6.24
CA TRP A 305 -3.54 -10.10 5.13
C TRP A 305 -5.03 -10.00 5.39
N CYS A 306 -5.82 -9.69 4.36
CA CYS A 306 -7.29 -9.78 4.41
C CYS A 306 -7.82 -11.22 4.18
N CYS A 307 -6.90 -12.17 4.00
CA CYS A 307 -7.17 -13.55 3.64
C CYS A 307 -6.34 -14.50 4.50
N ALA A 308 -7.01 -15.48 5.11
CA ALA A 308 -6.37 -16.62 5.77
C ALA A 308 -6.39 -17.84 4.84
N PRO A 309 -5.34 -18.68 4.82
CA PRO A 309 -5.36 -19.96 4.12
C PRO A 309 -6.61 -20.79 4.47
N THR A 310 -7.11 -21.58 3.52
CA THR A 310 -8.37 -22.32 3.67
C THR A 310 -8.35 -23.32 4.84
N ALA A 311 -7.20 -23.92 5.13
CA ALA A 311 -7.03 -24.78 6.31
C ALA A 311 -7.19 -23.98 7.62
N ASP A 312 -6.60 -22.79 7.69
CA ASP A 312 -6.68 -21.91 8.85
C ASP A 312 -8.11 -21.39 9.07
N ALA A 313 -8.79 -21.03 7.99
CA ALA A 313 -10.20 -20.63 8.04
C ALA A 313 -11.13 -21.78 8.51
N LYS A 314 -10.84 -23.03 8.12
CA LYS A 314 -11.57 -24.22 8.61
C LYS A 314 -11.29 -24.51 10.09
N ASN A 315 -10.12 -24.13 10.59
CA ASN A 315 -9.69 -24.29 11.98
C ASN A 315 -10.11 -23.11 12.88
N GLY A 316 -11.03 -22.26 12.43
CA GLY A 316 -11.53 -21.12 13.21
C GLY A 316 -10.53 -19.99 13.40
N GLN A 317 -9.41 -19.96 12.66
CA GLN A 317 -8.49 -18.83 12.69
C GLN A 317 -9.15 -17.59 12.09
N PRO A 318 -8.76 -16.37 12.54
CA PRO A 318 -9.30 -15.14 11.98
C PRO A 318 -9.08 -15.13 10.47
N GLN A 319 -10.09 -14.65 9.72
CA GLN A 319 -10.03 -14.59 8.25
C GLN A 319 -9.01 -13.55 7.73
N SER A 320 -8.32 -12.87 8.64
CA SER A 320 -7.15 -12.03 8.44
C SER A 320 -5.96 -12.54 9.26
N ALA A 321 -4.75 -12.41 8.73
CA ALA A 321 -3.54 -12.83 9.44
C ALA A 321 -2.54 -11.68 9.50
N SER A 322 -1.89 -11.48 10.65
CA SER A 322 -0.83 -10.49 10.79
C SER A 322 0.55 -11.13 10.67
N PHE A 323 1.53 -10.36 10.21
CA PHE A 323 2.91 -10.84 10.10
C PHE A 323 3.90 -9.74 10.50
N SER A 324 5.13 -10.17 10.79
CA SER A 324 6.25 -9.28 11.03
C SER A 324 7.13 -9.20 9.78
N LEU A 325 7.54 -7.98 9.42
CA LEU A 325 8.49 -7.78 8.33
C LEU A 325 9.88 -8.34 8.69
N VAL A 326 10.27 -8.19 9.95
CA VAL A 326 11.66 -8.32 10.41
C VAL A 326 11.88 -9.56 11.27
N GLN A 327 10.92 -9.89 12.13
CA GLN A 327 10.97 -11.15 12.88
C GLN A 327 10.45 -12.26 11.95
N GLY A 328 11.35 -13.16 11.54
CA GLY A 328 10.93 -14.45 11.00
C GLY A 328 9.95 -15.07 12.01
N GLY A 329 8.76 -15.44 11.52
CA GLY A 329 7.57 -15.80 12.30
C GLY A 329 7.85 -16.15 13.76
N GLY A 330 7.42 -15.27 14.67
CA GLY A 330 7.48 -15.56 16.09
C GLY A 330 6.84 -16.93 16.35
N ARG A 331 7.60 -17.81 17.03
CA ARG A 331 7.17 -19.08 17.64
C ARG A 331 5.65 -19.32 17.59
N ARG A 332 5.14 -19.88 16.49
CA ARG A 332 3.91 -20.68 16.48
C ARG A 332 4.08 -21.79 15.44
N ARG A 333 3.81 -23.00 15.91
CA ARG A 333 3.93 -24.29 15.22
C ARG A 333 3.41 -24.21 13.79
N PHE A 334 4.30 -24.38 12.81
CA PHE A 334 3.97 -25.12 11.60
C PHE A 334 4.23 -26.60 11.94
N LEU A 335 3.27 -27.26 12.59
CA LEU A 335 3.28 -28.69 12.82
C LEU A 335 1.91 -29.22 12.41
N GLY A 336 1.90 -30.24 11.54
CA GLY A 336 0.73 -31.01 11.11
C GLY A 336 0.30 -30.68 9.70
#